data_AF-A0AA36E6Q3-F1
#
_entry.id   AF-A0AA36E6Q3-F1
#
_cell.length_a   1.000
_cell.length_b   1.000
_cell.length_c   1.000
_cell.angle_alpha   90.00
_cell.angle_beta   90.00
_cell.angle_gamma   90.00
#
_symmetry.space_group_name_H-M   'P 1'
#
loop_
_entity.id
_entity.type
_entity.pdbx_description
1 polymer ?
#
loop_
_entity_poly.entity_id
_entity_poly.type
_entity_poly.pdbx_seq_one_letter_code
_entity_poly.pdbx_strand_id
1 'polypeptide(L)'
;MSNLLKKVWESVSTRSNSNSSRGNANWNYAGPSHVSLSSEQNQMYSWSSTGEFDRIPMDIFMQILKLLAPKEVAMLTAVCKSWKLIVSDNRLWVSYLQNQHVPWDSIFFSEVSLRSGYPLQTYPFEMQSFMKIYGQRALSPGAVIIDGGSGYCKFGWSKFDSPSGRSATFLEFGNIESPMYSRLRHFFATIYSRMQVKSSTQPIVVSIPITQYDDTEAAKAARRQFKEAIYSALFGMNVPAVCAVSQATLALFAAKRSSGIVVNIGFHQTSVVPILHGKIMRKVGVESVGVGALKLTGFLREQMMQRNLQFDSLYTVRSLKENLCYVAVDYEAELCKDAEASYEVAAAGWFTLKQERFQTGEILFQPRIAGMRAMGLHQAVALCVEHCHAAELSADESWFKTIVLAGGSACLPGLPERLKKELHHLLAPSIADGIRVIPPPYGANSAWYGAKLLGNLSTFPNSWCITKKEFRSKARRNIVW
;
A
#
# COMPACT_ATOMS: atom_id res chain seq x y z
N MET A 1 -35.65 -19.28 0.11
CA MET A 1 -36.03 -17.94 0.62
C MET A 1 -37.28 -17.96 1.48
N SER A 2 -38.35 -18.70 1.14
CA SER A 2 -39.57 -18.79 1.97
C SER A 2 -39.33 -19.33 3.40
N ASN A 3 -38.46 -20.34 3.56
CA ASN A 3 -38.25 -20.99 4.85
C ASN A 3 -37.42 -20.18 5.87
N LEU A 4 -36.59 -19.24 5.41
CA LEU A 4 -35.80 -18.39 6.33
C LEU A 4 -36.64 -17.20 6.81
N LEU A 5 -37.42 -16.58 5.91
CA LEU A 5 -38.39 -15.53 6.24
C LEU A 5 -39.48 -16.03 7.19
N LYS A 6 -39.92 -17.29 7.03
CA LYS A 6 -40.89 -17.92 7.93
C LYS A 6 -40.35 -18.10 9.36
N LYS A 7 -39.09 -18.51 9.50
CA LYS A 7 -38.43 -18.67 10.81
C LYS A 7 -38.19 -17.35 11.54
N VAL A 8 -37.88 -16.28 10.81
CA VAL A 8 -37.75 -14.93 11.39
C VAL A 8 -39.13 -14.42 11.84
N TRP A 9 -40.19 -14.70 11.08
CA TRP A 9 -41.56 -14.29 11.40
C TRP A 9 -42.16 -15.02 12.63
N GLU A 10 -41.86 -16.31 12.80
CA GLU A 10 -42.26 -17.09 13.99
C GLU A 10 -41.59 -16.59 15.27
N SER A 11 -40.36 -16.06 15.18
CA SER A 11 -39.63 -15.49 16.32
C SER A 11 -40.13 -14.09 16.72
N VAL A 12 -40.63 -13.30 15.76
CA VAL A 12 -41.18 -11.96 16.02
C VAL A 12 -42.62 -12.03 16.56
N SER A 13 -43.40 -13.03 16.11
CA SER A 13 -44.81 -13.21 16.52
C SER A 13 -44.98 -13.69 17.96
N THR A 14 -43.93 -14.23 18.59
CA THR A 14 -43.96 -14.68 20.00
C THR A 14 -43.63 -13.56 20.99
N ARG A 15 -43.25 -12.37 20.52
CA ARG A 15 -42.88 -11.22 21.36
C ARG A 15 -43.97 -10.16 21.52
N SER A 16 -45.08 -10.28 20.81
CA SER A 16 -46.16 -9.28 20.77
C SER A 16 -47.26 -9.48 21.82
N ASN A 17 -47.08 -10.40 22.78
CA ASN A 17 -47.93 -10.51 23.97
C ASN A 17 -47.13 -10.22 25.25
N SER A 18 -46.63 -8.98 25.39
CA SER A 18 -46.46 -8.37 26.72
C SER A 18 -46.29 -6.85 26.62
N ASN A 19 -47.29 -6.18 27.18
CA ASN A 19 -47.30 -4.84 27.77
C ASN A 19 -46.97 -3.59 26.93
N SER A 20 -48.06 -2.84 26.74
CA SER A 20 -48.16 -1.39 26.75
C SER A 20 -47.37 -0.71 27.89
N SER A 21 -46.63 0.35 27.57
CA SER A 21 -46.66 1.63 28.29
C SER A 21 -45.75 2.67 27.61
N ARG A 22 -46.25 3.91 27.60
CA ARG A 22 -45.64 5.12 27.01
C ARG A 22 -44.41 5.58 27.81
N GLY A 23 -43.44 6.18 27.12
CA GLY A 23 -42.37 6.97 27.73
C GLY A 23 -41.58 7.75 26.68
N ASN A 24 -41.83 9.06 26.62
CA ASN A 24 -41.23 10.04 25.72
C ASN A 24 -39.91 10.57 26.34
N ALA A 25 -38.79 10.60 25.62
CA ALA A 25 -37.63 11.44 26.00
C ALA A 25 -36.65 11.68 24.83
N ASN A 26 -36.50 12.96 24.50
CA ASN A 26 -35.62 13.58 23.52
C ASN A 26 -34.12 13.29 23.72
N TRP A 27 -33.37 13.25 22.60
CA TRP A 27 -31.99 13.74 22.55
C TRP A 27 -31.75 14.52 21.25
N ASN A 28 -31.61 15.84 21.40
CA ASN A 28 -31.16 16.78 20.38
C ASN A 28 -29.63 16.72 20.23
N TYR A 29 -29.12 16.69 19.01
CA TYR A 29 -27.82 17.29 18.68
C TYR A 29 -27.86 17.95 17.30
N ALA A 30 -27.42 19.21 17.28
CA ALA A 30 -27.53 20.18 16.21
C ALA A 30 -26.54 19.95 15.04
N GLY A 31 -26.97 20.24 13.82
CA GLY A 31 -26.11 20.32 12.62
C GLY A 31 -25.71 21.75 12.26
N PRO A 32 -24.86 21.97 11.23
CA PRO A 32 -24.62 23.28 10.66
C PRO A 32 -25.46 23.52 9.37
N SER A 33 -26.22 24.60 9.43
CA SER A 33 -26.52 25.60 8.38
C SER A 33 -26.95 25.17 6.97
N HIS A 34 -28.21 25.51 6.71
CA HIS A 34 -28.92 25.69 5.44
C HIS A 34 -28.10 26.26 4.27
N VAL A 35 -28.13 25.53 3.16
CA VAL A 35 -28.08 26.10 1.80
C VAL A 35 -29.49 26.00 1.22
N SER A 36 -30.11 27.14 0.95
CA SER A 36 -31.42 27.26 0.32
C SER A 36 -31.33 26.86 -1.16
N LEU A 37 -31.90 25.72 -1.52
CA LEU A 37 -32.10 25.30 -2.91
C LEU A 37 -33.50 25.70 -3.37
N SER A 38 -33.52 26.50 -4.43
CA SER A 38 -34.70 27.02 -5.12
C SER A 38 -35.56 25.93 -5.74
N SER A 39 -36.87 26.12 -5.59
CA SER A 39 -38.07 25.68 -6.32
C SER A 39 -37.99 24.95 -7.68
N GLU A 40 -37.12 23.95 -7.86
CA GLU A 40 -37.17 23.02 -9.01
C GLU A 40 -37.12 21.53 -8.62
N GLN A 41 -37.13 21.18 -7.32
CA GLN A 41 -37.03 19.79 -6.83
C GLN A 41 -38.37 19.12 -6.46
N ASN A 42 -39.51 19.61 -6.97
CA ASN A 42 -40.82 19.03 -6.68
C ASN A 42 -41.34 18.05 -7.76
N GLN A 43 -40.46 17.39 -8.53
CA GLN A 43 -40.83 16.14 -9.18
C GLN A 43 -40.72 14.99 -8.17
N MET A 44 -41.85 14.75 -7.51
CA MET A 44 -42.15 13.61 -6.65
C MET A 44 -41.54 12.30 -7.19
N TYR A 45 -40.49 11.80 -6.55
CA TYR A 45 -40.12 10.39 -6.63
C TYR A 45 -41.25 9.59 -5.99
N SER A 46 -42.18 9.08 -6.80
CA SER A 46 -43.12 8.05 -6.36
C SER A 46 -42.30 6.81 -5.95
N TRP A 47 -42.10 6.63 -4.64
CA TRP A 47 -41.64 5.35 -4.11
C TRP A 47 -42.74 4.33 -4.42
N SER A 48 -42.47 3.37 -5.31
CA SER A 48 -43.32 2.18 -5.37
C SER A 48 -43.39 1.52 -3.99
N SER A 49 -44.51 0.91 -3.62
CA SER A 49 -44.61 0.18 -2.35
C SER A 49 -43.53 -0.92 -2.30
N THR A 50 -42.85 -1.08 -1.17
CA THR A 50 -42.02 -2.27 -0.88
C THR A 50 -42.87 -3.47 -0.43
N GLY A 51 -44.20 -3.32 -0.47
CA GLY A 51 -45.20 -4.28 -0.02
C GLY A 51 -45.42 -4.16 1.49
N GLU A 52 -45.57 -5.31 2.15
CA GLU A 52 -45.75 -5.41 3.61
C GLU A 52 -44.61 -4.77 4.43
N PHE A 53 -43.46 -4.49 3.80
CA PHE A 53 -42.30 -3.89 4.44
C PHE A 53 -42.39 -2.36 4.59
N ASP A 54 -43.37 -1.71 3.96
CA ASP A 54 -43.58 -0.26 4.10
C ASP A 54 -43.88 0.17 5.56
N ARG A 55 -44.28 -0.79 6.41
CA ARG A 55 -44.55 -0.58 7.84
C ARG A 55 -43.30 -0.61 8.71
N ILE A 56 -42.14 -1.03 8.18
CA ILE A 56 -40.89 -1.11 8.94
C ILE A 56 -40.12 0.21 8.77
N PRO A 57 -39.70 0.86 9.88
CA PRO A 57 -38.79 2.00 9.82
C PRO A 57 -37.53 1.70 9.00
N MET A 58 -37.13 2.63 8.13
CA MET A 58 -36.05 2.42 7.16
C MET A 58 -34.70 2.07 7.81
N ASP A 59 -34.43 2.59 9.00
CA ASP A 59 -33.26 2.27 9.81
C ASP A 59 -33.25 0.81 10.27
N ILE A 60 -34.37 0.30 10.76
CA ILE A 60 -34.54 -1.13 11.12
C ILE A 60 -34.42 -2.00 9.85
N PHE A 61 -35.03 -1.56 8.76
CA PHE A 61 -34.96 -2.28 7.49
C PHE A 61 -33.52 -2.39 6.96
N MET A 62 -32.74 -1.31 7.06
CA MET A 62 -31.31 -1.32 6.74
C MET A 62 -30.51 -2.24 7.67
N GLN A 63 -30.86 -2.36 8.95
CA GLN A 63 -30.24 -3.34 9.86
C GLN A 63 -30.56 -4.79 9.44
N ILE A 64 -31.80 -5.08 9.05
CA ILE A 64 -32.19 -6.40 8.53
C ILE A 64 -31.36 -6.73 7.29
N LEU A 65 -31.25 -5.80 6.35
CA LEU A 65 -30.43 -6.01 5.15
C LEU A 65 -28.98 -6.29 5.51
N LYS A 66 -28.37 -5.52 6.42
CA LYS A 66 -26.98 -5.73 6.87
C LYS A 66 -26.72 -7.13 7.45
N LEU A 67 -27.74 -7.79 8.02
CA LEU A 67 -27.65 -9.16 8.54
C LEU A 67 -27.74 -10.22 7.44
N LEU A 68 -28.26 -9.88 6.27
CA LEU A 68 -28.30 -10.75 5.11
C LEU A 68 -26.96 -10.72 4.38
N ALA A 69 -26.66 -11.81 3.65
CA ALA A 69 -25.45 -11.86 2.84
C ALA A 69 -25.59 -10.98 1.57
N PRO A 70 -24.47 -10.44 1.05
CA PRO A 70 -24.53 -9.44 -0.03
C PRO A 70 -25.17 -9.95 -1.33
N LYS A 71 -25.06 -11.25 -1.59
CA LYS A 71 -25.65 -11.89 -2.78
C LYS A 71 -27.18 -11.90 -2.69
N GLU A 72 -27.72 -12.27 -1.54
CA GLU A 72 -29.14 -12.30 -1.21
C GLU A 72 -29.73 -10.91 -1.32
N VAL A 73 -29.03 -9.92 -0.77
CA VAL A 73 -29.42 -8.52 -0.83
C VAL A 73 -29.40 -8.00 -2.27
N ALA A 74 -28.38 -8.33 -3.06
CA ALA A 74 -28.34 -7.96 -4.47
C ALA A 74 -29.53 -8.52 -5.27
N MET A 75 -29.98 -9.75 -4.99
CA MET A 75 -31.12 -10.37 -5.67
C MET A 75 -32.42 -9.59 -5.46
N LEU A 76 -32.58 -8.88 -4.33
CA LEU A 76 -33.77 -8.09 -4.03
C LEU A 76 -33.97 -6.92 -5.03
N THR A 77 -32.92 -6.50 -5.73
CA THR A 77 -33.04 -5.48 -6.80
C THR A 77 -33.96 -5.89 -7.95
N ALA A 78 -34.23 -7.19 -8.11
CA ALA A 78 -35.13 -7.72 -9.13
C ALA A 78 -36.61 -7.66 -8.72
N VAL A 79 -36.93 -7.33 -7.46
CA VAL A 79 -38.31 -7.36 -6.95
C VAL A 79 -39.14 -6.18 -7.46
N CYS A 80 -38.69 -4.94 -7.20
CA CYS A 80 -39.32 -3.73 -7.72
C CYS A 80 -38.34 -2.54 -7.71
N LYS A 81 -38.77 -1.38 -8.26
CA LYS A 81 -37.95 -0.15 -8.31
C LYS A 81 -37.53 0.33 -6.92
N SER A 82 -38.41 0.23 -5.92
CA SER A 82 -38.09 0.66 -4.55
C SER A 82 -37.06 -0.23 -3.88
N TRP A 83 -37.17 -1.55 -4.04
CA TRP A 83 -36.11 -2.46 -3.59
C TRP A 83 -34.78 -2.17 -4.25
N LYS A 84 -34.77 -1.84 -5.55
CA LYS A 84 -33.55 -1.45 -6.26
C LYS A 84 -32.92 -0.18 -5.68
N LEU A 85 -33.73 0.83 -5.34
CA LEU A 85 -33.25 2.07 -4.71
C LEU A 85 -32.66 1.81 -3.32
N ILE A 86 -33.39 1.09 -2.47
CA ILE A 86 -32.98 0.76 -1.10
C ILE A 86 -31.69 -0.06 -1.09
N VAL A 87 -31.65 -1.14 -1.88
CA VAL A 87 -30.47 -2.02 -1.95
C VAL A 87 -29.27 -1.29 -2.55
N SER A 88 -29.48 -0.28 -3.41
CA SER A 88 -28.37 0.49 -3.98
C SER A 88 -27.78 1.52 -3.00
N ASP A 89 -28.30 1.64 -1.78
CA ASP A 89 -27.79 2.57 -0.76
C ASP A 89 -26.32 2.24 -0.42
N ASN A 90 -25.46 3.22 -0.62
CA ASN A 90 -24.02 3.07 -0.40
C ASN A 90 -23.67 2.69 1.05
N ARG A 91 -24.44 3.13 2.05
CA ARG A 91 -24.21 2.82 3.48
C ARG A 91 -24.38 1.32 3.76
N LEU A 92 -25.24 0.64 3.01
CA LEU A 92 -25.41 -0.82 3.10
C LEU A 92 -24.14 -1.54 2.63
N TRP A 93 -23.65 -1.19 1.46
CA TRP A 93 -22.46 -1.82 0.85
C TRP A 93 -21.16 -1.45 1.56
N VAL A 94 -21.08 -0.25 2.13
CA VAL A 94 -20.03 0.12 3.08
C VAL A 94 -20.00 -0.88 4.24
N SER A 95 -21.15 -1.18 4.83
CA SER A 95 -21.26 -2.15 5.94
C SER A 95 -20.79 -3.56 5.54
N TYR A 96 -21.16 -4.04 4.35
CA TYR A 96 -20.69 -5.34 3.87
C TYR A 96 -19.19 -5.39 3.62
N LEU A 97 -18.63 -4.29 3.14
CA LEU A 97 -17.20 -4.18 2.87
C LEU A 97 -16.39 -3.97 4.17
N GLN A 98 -16.96 -3.34 5.19
CA GLN A 98 -16.37 -3.26 6.53
C GLN A 98 -16.28 -4.63 7.22
N ASN A 99 -17.24 -5.52 6.95
CA ASN A 99 -17.24 -6.89 7.48
C ASN A 99 -16.28 -7.83 6.73
N GLN A 100 -15.55 -7.35 5.72
CA GLN A 100 -14.50 -8.14 5.06
C GLN A 100 -13.18 -8.03 5.83
N HIS A 101 -12.27 -9.00 5.63
CA HIS A 101 -10.92 -8.96 6.18
C HIS A 101 -10.08 -7.75 5.70
N VAL A 102 -10.49 -7.07 4.62
CA VAL A 102 -9.82 -5.88 4.10
C VAL A 102 -10.51 -4.61 4.61
N PRO A 103 -9.79 -3.66 5.24
CA PRO A 103 -10.36 -2.39 5.68
C PRO A 103 -11.10 -1.65 4.56
N TRP A 104 -12.32 -1.20 4.85
CA TRP A 104 -13.18 -0.46 3.91
C TRP A 104 -12.48 0.74 3.28
N ASP A 105 -11.69 1.48 4.06
CA ASP A 105 -10.99 2.68 3.63
C ASP A 105 -9.92 2.39 2.56
N SER A 106 -9.30 1.21 2.57
CA SER A 106 -8.42 0.73 1.49
C SER A 106 -9.19 0.51 0.19
N ILE A 107 -10.40 -0.05 0.27
CA ILE A 107 -11.25 -0.29 -0.90
C ILE A 107 -11.71 1.05 -1.45
N PHE A 108 -12.22 1.93 -0.58
CA PHE A 108 -12.62 3.29 -0.93
C PHE A 108 -11.50 4.03 -1.66
N PHE A 109 -10.31 4.13 -1.04
CA PHE A 109 -9.15 4.77 -1.67
C PHE A 109 -8.82 4.13 -3.03
N SER A 110 -8.77 2.80 -3.11
CA SER A 110 -8.43 2.12 -4.37
C SER A 110 -9.41 2.44 -5.50
N GLU A 111 -10.70 2.43 -5.21
CA GLU A 111 -11.76 2.61 -6.21
C GLU A 111 -11.98 4.08 -6.59
N VAL A 112 -11.70 5.00 -5.67
CA VAL A 112 -11.81 6.44 -5.92
C VAL A 112 -10.56 6.99 -6.60
N SER A 113 -9.37 6.57 -6.15
CA SER A 113 -8.11 7.20 -6.57
C SER A 113 -7.32 6.41 -7.61
N LEU A 114 -7.51 5.09 -7.72
CA LEU A 114 -6.66 4.23 -8.56
C LEU A 114 -7.43 3.55 -9.70
N ARG A 115 -8.77 3.58 -9.69
CA ARG A 115 -9.61 2.84 -10.65
C ARG A 115 -9.35 3.19 -12.12
N SER A 116 -9.01 4.43 -12.42
CA SER A 116 -8.79 4.91 -13.80
C SER A 116 -7.55 4.34 -14.47
N GLY A 117 -6.60 3.77 -13.71
CA GLY A 117 -5.27 3.49 -14.24
C GLY A 117 -4.41 4.75 -14.32
N TYR A 118 -3.25 4.64 -14.96
CA TYR A 118 -2.32 5.75 -15.13
C TYR A 118 -2.48 6.41 -16.52
N PRO A 119 -2.48 7.76 -16.63
CA PRO A 119 -2.34 8.74 -15.54
C PRO A 119 -3.53 8.73 -14.57
N LEU A 120 -3.26 8.91 -13.28
CA LEU A 120 -4.33 9.01 -12.28
C LEU A 120 -5.16 10.26 -12.58
N GLN A 121 -6.48 10.11 -12.60
CA GLN A 121 -7.38 11.24 -12.81
C GLN A 121 -7.55 12.05 -11.52
N THR A 122 -7.58 13.38 -11.65
CA THR A 122 -7.66 14.32 -10.52
C THR A 122 -9.09 14.82 -10.23
N TYR A 123 -10.05 14.54 -11.12
CA TYR A 123 -11.43 15.00 -10.99
C TYR A 123 -12.38 13.85 -10.69
N PRO A 124 -13.40 14.05 -9.83
CA PRO A 124 -14.33 13.00 -9.47
C PRO A 124 -15.16 12.60 -10.68
N PHE A 125 -15.06 11.33 -11.06
CA PHE A 125 -16.07 10.67 -11.89
C PHE A 125 -17.40 10.63 -11.13
N GLU A 126 -18.52 10.46 -11.83
CA GLU A 126 -19.72 9.92 -11.18
C GLU A 126 -19.37 8.58 -10.55
N MET A 127 -19.21 8.57 -9.23
CA MET A 127 -18.79 7.38 -8.52
C MET A 127 -19.86 6.31 -8.69
N GLN A 128 -19.47 5.15 -9.23
CA GLN A 128 -20.39 4.02 -9.31
C GLN A 128 -20.89 3.67 -7.90
N SER A 129 -22.14 3.22 -7.79
CA SER A 129 -22.64 2.74 -6.50
C SER A 129 -21.75 1.62 -5.97
N PHE A 130 -21.55 1.59 -4.65
CA PHE A 130 -20.69 0.57 -4.03
C PHE A 130 -21.21 -0.84 -4.25
N MET A 131 -22.50 -1.00 -4.52
CA MET A 131 -23.08 -2.25 -5.03
C MET A 131 -22.38 -2.74 -6.31
N LYS A 132 -22.27 -1.87 -7.32
CA LYS A 132 -21.63 -2.23 -8.60
C LYS A 132 -20.16 -2.51 -8.41
N ILE A 133 -19.48 -1.70 -7.59
CA ILE A 133 -18.07 -1.88 -7.25
C ILE A 133 -17.86 -3.24 -6.59
N TYR A 134 -18.68 -3.58 -5.58
CA TYR A 134 -18.64 -4.86 -4.89
C TYR A 134 -18.81 -6.02 -5.87
N GLY A 135 -19.84 -5.97 -6.73
CA GLY A 135 -20.10 -7.00 -7.74
C GLY A 135 -18.93 -7.19 -8.72
N GLN A 136 -18.34 -6.09 -9.21
CA GLN A 136 -17.18 -6.14 -10.11
C GLN A 136 -15.95 -6.74 -9.42
N ARG A 137 -15.67 -6.36 -8.16
CA ARG A 137 -14.54 -6.89 -7.39
C ARG A 137 -14.68 -8.37 -7.06
N ALA A 138 -15.92 -8.85 -6.84
CA ALA A 138 -16.22 -10.26 -6.64
C ALA A 138 -15.92 -11.11 -7.89
N LEU A 139 -16.11 -10.54 -9.08
CA LEU A 139 -15.78 -11.18 -10.36
C LEU A 139 -14.31 -11.04 -10.76
N SER A 140 -13.56 -10.11 -10.15
CA SER A 140 -12.14 -9.91 -10.45
C SER A 140 -11.33 -11.17 -10.07
N PRO A 141 -10.60 -11.78 -11.03
CA PRO A 141 -9.87 -13.03 -10.80
C PRO A 141 -8.66 -12.85 -9.88
N GLY A 142 -8.31 -11.61 -9.53
CA GLY A 142 -7.08 -11.26 -8.84
C GLY A 142 -5.86 -11.32 -9.76
N ALA A 143 -4.69 -11.12 -9.16
CA ALA A 143 -3.38 -11.21 -9.77
C ALA A 143 -2.40 -12.02 -8.92
N VAL A 144 -1.40 -12.57 -9.58
CA VAL A 144 -0.11 -12.91 -8.97
C VAL A 144 0.62 -11.59 -8.67
N ILE A 145 1.21 -11.48 -7.48
CA ILE A 145 2.04 -10.33 -7.10
C ILE A 145 3.47 -10.80 -6.93
N ILE A 146 4.41 -10.08 -7.53
CA ILE A 146 5.85 -10.24 -7.30
C ILE A 146 6.44 -8.88 -6.93
N ASP A 147 6.76 -8.72 -5.64
CA ASP A 147 7.51 -7.58 -5.11
C ASP A 147 9.02 -7.91 -5.09
N GLY A 148 9.72 -7.59 -6.18
CA GLY A 148 11.15 -7.86 -6.38
C GLY A 148 12.06 -6.85 -5.68
N GLY A 149 12.23 -6.95 -4.36
CA GLY A 149 13.20 -6.15 -3.59
C GLY A 149 14.65 -6.61 -3.83
N SER A 150 15.65 -5.77 -3.58
CA SER A 150 17.06 -6.13 -3.82
C SER A 150 17.63 -7.18 -2.86
N GLY A 151 17.15 -7.23 -1.62
CA GLY A 151 17.50 -8.31 -0.67
C GLY A 151 16.58 -9.52 -0.80
N TYR A 152 15.26 -9.26 -0.76
CA TYR A 152 14.23 -10.29 -0.78
C TYR A 152 13.09 -9.94 -1.72
N CYS A 153 12.68 -10.92 -2.49
CA CYS A 153 11.45 -10.95 -3.25
C CYS A 153 10.32 -11.42 -2.33
N LYS A 154 9.15 -10.79 -2.40
CA LYS A 154 7.91 -11.35 -1.81
C LYS A 154 6.93 -11.65 -2.93
N PHE A 155 6.30 -12.81 -2.87
CA PHE A 155 5.36 -13.24 -3.90
C PHE A 155 4.10 -13.82 -3.27
N GLY A 156 3.00 -13.78 -4.01
CA GLY A 156 1.74 -14.36 -3.56
C GLY A 156 0.55 -13.90 -4.38
N TRP A 157 -0.63 -14.04 -3.80
CA TRP A 157 -1.89 -13.73 -4.46
C TRP A 157 -2.47 -12.42 -3.94
N SER A 158 -2.93 -11.56 -4.84
CA SER A 158 -3.64 -10.32 -4.45
C SER A 158 -4.86 -10.57 -3.57
N LYS A 159 -5.52 -11.72 -3.70
CA LYS A 159 -6.68 -12.08 -2.88
C LYS A 159 -6.32 -12.50 -1.45
N PHE A 160 -5.04 -12.74 -1.15
CA PHE A 160 -4.59 -13.13 0.19
C PHE A 160 -4.20 -11.92 1.02
N ASP A 161 -4.18 -12.07 2.35
CA ASP A 161 -3.87 -10.98 3.29
C ASP A 161 -2.39 -10.69 3.45
N SER A 162 -1.54 -11.64 3.10
CA SER A 162 -0.09 -11.52 3.15
C SER A 162 0.57 -12.18 1.93
N PRO A 163 1.85 -11.87 1.65
CA PRO A 163 2.63 -12.66 0.70
C PRO A 163 2.57 -14.15 1.05
N SER A 164 2.50 -15.00 0.03
CA SER A 164 2.55 -16.46 0.15
C SER A 164 3.95 -16.96 0.50
N GLY A 165 4.98 -16.20 0.15
CA GLY A 165 6.35 -16.55 0.44
C GLY A 165 7.33 -15.40 0.23
N ARG A 166 8.55 -15.63 0.68
CA ARG A 166 9.70 -14.75 0.45
C ARG A 166 10.84 -15.56 -0.16
N SER A 167 11.63 -14.92 -1.00
CA SER A 167 12.87 -15.50 -1.51
C SER A 167 14.00 -14.49 -1.49
N ALA A 168 15.23 -14.96 -1.29
CA ALA A 168 16.40 -14.12 -1.44
C ALA A 168 16.59 -13.77 -2.93
N THR A 169 16.55 -12.48 -3.26
CA THR A 169 16.62 -12.02 -4.64
C THR A 169 18.00 -12.29 -5.24
N PHE A 170 19.08 -12.00 -4.51
CA PHE A 170 20.45 -12.11 -5.03
C PHE A 170 20.83 -13.55 -5.44
N LEU A 171 20.26 -14.56 -4.77
CA LEU A 171 20.53 -15.97 -5.05
C LEU A 171 19.81 -16.48 -6.31
N GLU A 172 18.81 -15.75 -6.81
CA GLU A 172 17.92 -16.21 -7.88
C GLU A 172 18.14 -15.53 -9.23
N PHE A 173 19.00 -14.51 -9.30
CA PHE A 173 19.26 -13.81 -10.56
C PHE A 173 20.34 -14.49 -11.44
N GLY A 174 20.88 -15.64 -11.02
CA GLY A 174 21.91 -16.35 -11.77
C GLY A 174 23.22 -15.54 -11.90
N ASN A 175 24.16 -16.04 -12.72
CA ASN A 175 25.43 -15.36 -12.98
C ASN A 175 25.16 -13.97 -13.61
N ILE A 176 25.77 -12.90 -13.07
CA ILE A 176 25.65 -11.51 -13.54
C ILE A 176 26.01 -11.37 -15.02
N GLU A 177 26.92 -12.21 -15.51
CA GLU A 177 27.35 -12.26 -16.92
C GLU A 177 26.22 -12.70 -17.88
N SER A 178 25.15 -13.32 -17.35
CA SER A 178 24.01 -13.73 -18.16
C SER A 178 23.18 -12.53 -18.64
N PRO A 179 22.67 -12.57 -19.89
CA PRO A 179 21.77 -11.54 -20.42
C PRO A 179 20.59 -11.28 -19.48
N MET A 180 20.23 -9.99 -19.33
CA MET A 180 19.17 -9.55 -18.42
C MET A 180 17.83 -10.29 -18.65
N TYR A 181 17.47 -10.55 -19.91
CA TYR A 181 16.27 -11.32 -20.25
C TYR A 181 16.29 -12.72 -19.63
N SER A 182 17.41 -13.44 -19.76
CA SER A 182 17.56 -14.81 -19.24
C SER A 182 17.47 -14.83 -17.72
N ARG A 183 18.12 -13.86 -17.05
CA ARG A 183 18.06 -13.69 -15.59
C ARG A 183 16.64 -13.42 -15.11
N LEU A 184 15.94 -12.48 -15.74
CA LEU A 184 14.55 -12.16 -15.40
C LEU A 184 13.61 -13.34 -15.66
N ARG A 185 13.77 -14.04 -16.79
CA ARG A 185 12.98 -15.23 -17.11
C ARG A 185 13.19 -16.33 -16.09
N HIS A 186 14.44 -16.61 -15.71
CA HIS A 186 14.76 -17.59 -14.68
C HIS A 186 14.17 -17.19 -13.33
N PHE A 187 14.36 -15.95 -12.90
CA PHE A 187 13.78 -15.41 -11.67
C PHE A 187 12.26 -15.60 -11.64
N PHE A 188 11.54 -15.13 -12.65
CA PHE A 188 10.08 -15.29 -12.69
C PHE A 188 9.66 -16.76 -12.74
N ALA A 189 10.33 -17.60 -13.53
CA ALA A 189 10.01 -19.03 -13.61
C ALA A 189 10.18 -19.73 -12.25
N THR A 190 11.23 -19.39 -11.50
CA THR A 190 11.46 -19.89 -10.15
C THR A 190 10.33 -19.48 -9.20
N ILE A 191 9.89 -18.22 -9.24
CA ILE A 191 8.76 -17.77 -8.40
C ILE A 191 7.45 -18.47 -8.78
N TYR A 192 7.14 -18.59 -10.08
CA TYR A 192 5.96 -19.32 -10.55
C TYR A 192 5.99 -20.81 -10.15
N SER A 193 7.15 -21.44 -10.22
CA SER A 193 7.35 -22.83 -9.77
C SER A 193 7.09 -22.98 -8.26
N ARG A 194 7.61 -22.06 -7.44
CA ARG A 194 7.37 -22.05 -5.99
C ARG A 194 5.91 -21.79 -5.62
N MET A 195 5.23 -20.95 -6.39
CA MET A 195 3.80 -20.72 -6.25
C MET A 195 2.95 -21.89 -6.77
N GLN A 196 3.55 -22.87 -7.44
CA GLN A 196 2.87 -24.00 -8.08
C GLN A 196 1.74 -23.55 -9.03
N VAL A 197 1.97 -22.46 -9.76
CA VAL A 197 0.98 -21.87 -10.68
C VAL A 197 1.55 -21.71 -12.08
N LYS A 198 0.72 -22.03 -13.09
CA LYS A 198 1.08 -21.81 -14.49
C LYS A 198 1.03 -20.31 -14.79
N SER A 199 2.10 -19.78 -15.37
CA SER A 199 2.21 -18.36 -15.74
C SER A 199 1.14 -17.86 -16.71
N SER A 200 0.52 -18.76 -17.47
CA SER A 200 -0.54 -18.41 -18.43
C SER A 200 -1.93 -18.19 -17.83
N THR A 201 -2.12 -18.43 -16.53
CA THR A 201 -3.46 -18.46 -15.92
C THR A 201 -3.96 -17.11 -15.46
N GLN A 202 -3.08 -16.25 -14.97
CA GLN A 202 -3.47 -15.05 -14.22
C GLN A 202 -2.60 -13.84 -14.60
N PRO A 203 -3.16 -12.62 -14.59
CA PRO A 203 -2.37 -11.41 -14.69
C PRO A 203 -1.36 -11.30 -13.54
N ILE A 204 -0.32 -10.50 -13.76
CA ILE A 204 0.70 -10.24 -12.75
C ILE A 204 0.81 -8.74 -12.43
N VAL A 205 0.98 -8.42 -11.16
CA VAL A 205 1.47 -7.11 -10.69
C VAL A 205 2.91 -7.28 -10.23
N VAL A 206 3.84 -6.61 -10.91
CA VAL A 206 5.27 -6.62 -10.60
C VAL A 206 5.70 -5.27 -10.09
N SER A 207 6.32 -5.26 -8.91
CA SER A 207 6.99 -4.07 -8.41
C SER A 207 8.32 -3.87 -9.13
N ILE A 208 8.59 -2.68 -9.63
CA ILE A 208 9.86 -2.32 -10.24
C ILE A 208 10.69 -1.55 -9.19
N PRO A 209 11.92 -1.98 -8.86
CA PRO A 209 12.80 -1.19 -8.02
C PRO A 209 13.09 0.17 -8.65
N ILE A 210 13.31 1.18 -7.82
CA ILE A 210 13.78 2.47 -8.33
C ILE A 210 15.28 2.32 -8.60
N THR A 211 15.58 2.16 -9.88
CA THR A 211 16.93 2.19 -10.44
C THR A 211 17.04 3.42 -11.33
N GLN A 212 18.26 3.93 -11.50
CA GLN A 212 18.56 5.08 -12.37
C GLN A 212 17.74 6.32 -11.99
N TYR A 213 18.22 7.04 -10.98
CA TYR A 213 17.51 8.14 -10.32
C TYR A 213 17.36 9.38 -11.21
N ASP A 214 18.41 9.67 -11.97
CA ASP A 214 18.54 10.90 -12.75
C ASP A 214 17.47 11.03 -13.86
N ASP A 215 17.21 12.28 -14.24
CA ASP A 215 16.37 12.63 -15.39
C ASP A 215 17.16 12.84 -16.70
N THR A 216 18.34 12.20 -16.81
CA THR A 216 19.13 12.17 -18.05
C THR A 216 18.49 11.24 -19.09
N GLU A 217 18.76 11.48 -20.38
CA GLU A 217 18.28 10.59 -21.45
C GLU A 217 18.83 9.17 -21.32
N ALA A 218 20.08 9.01 -20.86
CA ALA A 218 20.67 7.71 -20.57
C ALA A 218 19.89 6.97 -19.46
N ALA A 219 19.58 7.64 -18.35
CA ALA A 219 18.79 7.07 -17.27
C ALA A 219 17.36 6.71 -17.72
N LYS A 220 16.73 7.56 -18.55
CA LYS A 220 15.41 7.27 -19.14
C LYS A 220 15.46 6.04 -20.05
N ALA A 221 16.48 5.93 -20.91
CA ALA A 221 16.67 4.78 -21.79
C ALA A 221 16.89 3.49 -21.00
N ALA A 222 17.76 3.50 -19.98
CA ALA A 222 18.01 2.34 -19.12
C ALA A 222 16.73 1.88 -18.39
N ARG A 223 15.90 2.81 -17.89
CA ARG A 223 14.60 2.49 -17.28
C ARG A 223 13.63 1.86 -18.27
N ARG A 224 13.57 2.37 -19.50
CA ARG A 224 12.74 1.79 -20.58
C ARG A 224 13.21 0.38 -20.92
N GLN A 225 14.51 0.18 -21.14
CA GLN A 225 15.11 -1.12 -21.44
C GLN A 225 14.84 -2.14 -20.33
N PHE A 226 14.99 -1.74 -19.06
CA PHE A 226 14.69 -2.62 -17.93
C PHE A 226 13.21 -3.05 -17.90
N LYS A 227 12.30 -2.08 -18.13
CA LYS A 227 10.86 -2.36 -18.18
C LYS A 227 10.48 -3.26 -19.37
N GLU A 228 11.08 -3.03 -20.53
CA GLU A 228 10.88 -3.86 -21.73
C GLU A 228 11.41 -5.28 -21.54
N ALA A 229 12.53 -5.46 -20.85
CA ALA A 229 13.05 -6.78 -20.52
C ALA A 229 12.13 -7.56 -19.59
N ILE A 230 11.54 -6.89 -18.59
CA ILE A 230 10.51 -7.48 -17.71
C ILE A 230 9.30 -7.93 -18.53
N TYR A 231 8.76 -7.06 -19.39
CA TYR A 231 7.63 -7.42 -20.26
C TYR A 231 7.98 -8.58 -21.19
N SER A 232 9.14 -8.54 -21.82
CA SER A 232 9.59 -9.58 -22.74
C SER A 232 9.71 -10.93 -22.05
N ALA A 233 10.30 -10.98 -20.84
CA ALA A 233 10.43 -12.19 -20.05
C ALA A 233 9.05 -12.77 -19.69
N LEU A 234 8.16 -11.97 -19.13
CA LEU A 234 6.83 -12.40 -18.68
C LEU A 234 5.93 -12.83 -19.85
N PHE A 235 5.88 -12.05 -20.93
CA PHE A 235 5.11 -12.43 -22.12
C PHE A 235 5.72 -13.63 -22.86
N GLY A 236 7.04 -13.81 -22.78
CA GLY A 236 7.75 -15.00 -23.23
C GLY A 236 7.41 -16.24 -22.38
N MET A 237 6.91 -16.06 -21.16
CA MET A 237 6.34 -17.10 -20.30
C MET A 237 4.81 -17.22 -20.44
N ASN A 238 4.23 -16.56 -21.44
CA ASN A 238 2.78 -16.55 -21.72
C ASN A 238 1.90 -15.94 -20.62
N VAL A 239 2.45 -15.05 -19.79
CA VAL A 239 1.63 -14.25 -18.86
C VAL A 239 0.59 -13.43 -19.64
N PRO A 240 -0.71 -13.46 -19.26
CA PRO A 240 -1.77 -12.84 -20.06
C PRO A 240 -1.69 -11.31 -20.07
N ALA A 241 -1.41 -10.70 -18.92
CA ALA A 241 -1.33 -9.25 -18.76
C ALA A 241 -0.36 -8.88 -17.61
N VAL A 242 0.38 -7.79 -17.79
CA VAL A 242 1.44 -7.36 -16.86
C VAL A 242 1.20 -5.92 -16.43
N CYS A 243 0.98 -5.72 -15.13
CA CYS A 243 1.02 -4.43 -14.46
C CYS A 243 2.40 -4.25 -13.83
N ALA A 244 3.14 -3.22 -14.25
CA ALA A 244 4.50 -2.99 -13.77
C ALA A 244 4.62 -1.56 -13.21
N VAL A 245 4.74 -1.46 -11.89
CA VAL A 245 4.63 -0.20 -11.12
C VAL A 245 5.81 -0.08 -10.16
N SER A 246 6.29 1.12 -9.89
CA SER A 246 7.44 1.31 -9.00
C SER A 246 7.13 0.87 -7.56
N GLN A 247 8.13 0.32 -6.86
CA GLN A 247 8.01 -0.05 -5.44
C GLN A 247 7.59 1.13 -4.56
N ALA A 248 8.13 2.32 -4.79
CA ALA A 248 7.77 3.50 -4.02
C ALA A 248 6.32 3.93 -4.25
N THR A 249 5.86 3.94 -5.51
CA THR A 249 4.47 4.24 -5.84
C THR A 249 3.52 3.25 -5.18
N LEU A 250 3.85 1.95 -5.20
CA LEU A 250 3.05 0.94 -4.51
C LEU A 250 3.03 1.16 -2.99
N ALA A 251 4.18 1.48 -2.38
CA ALA A 251 4.22 1.79 -0.95
C ALA A 251 3.39 3.03 -0.58
N LEU A 252 3.38 4.06 -1.44
CA LEU A 252 2.53 5.24 -1.28
C LEU A 252 1.03 4.87 -1.35
N PHE A 253 0.64 4.02 -2.30
CA PHE A 253 -0.73 3.53 -2.42
C PHE A 253 -1.15 2.70 -1.19
N ALA A 254 -0.24 1.91 -0.62
CA ALA A 254 -0.50 1.18 0.62
C ALA A 254 -0.77 2.13 1.80
N ALA A 255 -0.16 3.32 1.80
CA ALA A 255 -0.45 4.40 2.75
C ALA A 255 -1.69 5.23 2.39
N LYS A 256 -2.49 4.80 1.41
CA LYS A 256 -3.72 5.47 0.94
C LYS A 256 -3.49 6.90 0.46
N ARG A 257 -2.35 7.11 -0.21
CA ARG A 257 -1.97 8.40 -0.80
C ARG A 257 -1.64 8.22 -2.28
N SER A 258 -1.96 9.22 -3.10
CA SER A 258 -1.55 9.29 -4.51
C SER A 258 -0.41 10.30 -4.72
N SER A 259 -0.17 11.19 -3.75
CA SER A 259 0.88 12.20 -3.76
C SER A 259 1.61 12.24 -2.41
N GLY A 260 2.90 12.56 -2.43
CA GLY A 260 3.77 12.63 -1.26
C GLY A 260 5.22 12.29 -1.58
N ILE A 261 6.06 12.25 -0.57
CA ILE A 261 7.45 11.78 -0.67
C ILE A 261 7.53 10.37 -0.09
N VAL A 262 8.16 9.43 -0.80
CA VAL A 262 8.42 8.09 -0.28
C VAL A 262 9.88 7.95 0.08
N VAL A 263 10.17 7.57 1.32
CA VAL A 263 11.51 7.26 1.81
C VAL A 263 11.66 5.74 1.89
N ASN A 264 12.26 5.16 0.85
CA ASN A 264 12.42 3.72 0.72
C ASN A 264 13.80 3.27 1.21
N ILE A 265 13.88 2.76 2.43
CA ILE A 265 15.09 2.19 3.03
C ILE A 265 15.21 0.72 2.60
N GLY A 266 15.85 0.51 1.46
CA GLY A 266 16.05 -0.79 0.84
C GLY A 266 17.22 -1.58 1.44
N PHE A 267 17.58 -2.69 0.78
CA PHE A 267 18.66 -3.55 1.26
C PHE A 267 20.05 -2.92 1.08
N HIS A 268 20.33 -2.34 -0.09
CA HIS A 268 21.64 -1.74 -0.39
C HIS A 268 21.68 -0.21 -0.21
N GLN A 269 20.55 0.46 -0.38
CA GLN A 269 20.47 1.92 -0.47
C GLN A 269 19.13 2.42 0.03
N THR A 270 19.09 3.70 0.38
CA THR A 270 17.88 4.45 0.70
C THR A 270 17.58 5.43 -0.42
N SER A 271 16.34 5.50 -0.87
CA SER A 271 15.90 6.49 -1.86
C SER A 271 14.77 7.36 -1.33
N VAL A 272 14.81 8.66 -1.64
CA VAL A 272 13.79 9.65 -1.31
C VAL A 272 13.13 10.10 -2.62
N VAL A 273 11.85 9.77 -2.75
CA VAL A 273 11.17 9.73 -4.04
C VAL A 273 9.94 10.62 -4.01
N PRO A 274 9.97 11.80 -4.65
CA PRO A 274 8.79 12.64 -4.75
C PRO A 274 7.81 12.05 -5.77
N ILE A 275 6.55 11.90 -5.39
CA ILE A 275 5.48 11.33 -6.20
C ILE A 275 4.29 12.27 -6.19
N LEU A 276 3.83 12.69 -7.36
CA LEU A 276 2.63 13.51 -7.53
C LEU A 276 1.65 12.76 -8.43
N HIS A 277 0.42 12.52 -7.95
CA HIS A 277 -0.62 11.80 -8.68
C HIS A 277 -0.15 10.46 -9.27
N GLY A 278 0.59 9.69 -8.46
CA GLY A 278 1.14 8.38 -8.82
C GLY A 278 2.36 8.44 -9.76
N LYS A 279 2.78 9.64 -10.20
CA LYS A 279 3.95 9.85 -11.06
C LYS A 279 5.16 10.21 -10.22
N ILE A 280 6.29 9.52 -10.43
CA ILE A 280 7.58 9.92 -9.84
C ILE A 280 8.06 11.22 -10.50
N MET A 281 8.30 12.25 -9.70
CA MET A 281 8.69 13.59 -10.13
C MET A 281 10.21 13.70 -10.30
N ARG A 282 10.75 13.00 -11.30
CA ARG A 282 12.21 12.94 -11.53
C ARG A 282 12.87 14.27 -11.86
N LYS A 283 12.11 15.21 -12.43
CA LYS A 283 12.57 16.58 -12.68
C LYS A 283 12.84 17.36 -11.38
N VAL A 284 12.14 17.02 -10.30
CA VAL A 284 12.40 17.58 -8.95
C VAL A 284 13.67 17.00 -8.38
N GLY A 285 13.93 15.72 -8.67
CA GLY A 285 15.08 14.97 -8.16
C GLY A 285 14.62 13.76 -7.35
N VAL A 286 15.40 12.69 -7.39
CA VAL A 286 15.23 11.53 -6.52
C VAL A 286 16.53 11.36 -5.75
N GLU A 287 16.51 11.65 -4.45
CA GLU A 287 17.71 11.56 -3.64
C GLU A 287 18.03 10.10 -3.33
N SER A 288 19.32 9.75 -3.37
CA SER A 288 19.79 8.41 -3.05
C SER A 288 20.95 8.47 -2.07
N VAL A 289 20.78 7.78 -0.94
CA VAL A 289 21.79 7.66 0.11
C VAL A 289 22.32 6.23 0.11
N GLY A 290 23.65 6.08 0.10
CA GLY A 290 24.36 4.79 0.11
C GLY A 290 24.28 4.00 1.43
N VAL A 291 23.24 4.23 2.23
CA VAL A 291 22.98 3.55 3.50
C VAL A 291 21.68 2.75 3.35
N GLY A 292 21.77 1.43 3.53
CA GLY A 292 20.63 0.51 3.49
C GLY A 292 20.73 -0.56 4.57
N ALA A 293 19.84 -1.55 4.53
CA ALA A 293 19.79 -2.63 5.51
C ALA A 293 21.12 -3.39 5.66
N LEU A 294 21.87 -3.58 4.56
CA LEU A 294 23.16 -4.26 4.57
C LEU A 294 24.19 -3.51 5.42
N LYS A 295 24.22 -2.17 5.33
CA LYS A 295 25.12 -1.34 6.14
C LYS A 295 24.72 -1.35 7.61
N LEU A 296 23.43 -1.29 7.91
CA LEU A 296 22.90 -1.44 9.28
C LEU A 296 23.30 -2.78 9.90
N THR A 297 23.06 -3.88 9.20
CA THR A 297 23.43 -5.22 9.69
C THR A 297 24.96 -5.35 9.82
N GLY A 298 25.74 -4.79 8.90
CA GLY A 298 27.20 -4.80 8.96
C GLY A 298 27.75 -4.03 10.15
N PHE A 299 27.19 -2.86 10.44
CA PHE A 299 27.58 -2.05 11.59
C PHE A 299 27.24 -2.75 12.92
N LEU A 300 26.02 -3.29 13.06
CA LEU A 300 25.66 -4.08 14.25
C LEU A 300 26.60 -5.27 14.45
N ARG A 301 26.96 -5.96 13.36
CA ARG A 301 27.94 -7.06 13.40
C ARG A 301 29.27 -6.60 13.98
N GLU A 302 29.79 -5.47 13.52
CA GLU A 302 31.06 -4.91 14.00
C GLU A 302 30.98 -4.53 15.49
N GLN A 303 29.88 -3.93 15.94
CA GLN A 303 29.68 -3.63 17.36
C GLN A 303 29.59 -4.89 18.23
N MET A 304 28.89 -5.92 17.76
CA MET A 304 28.81 -7.22 18.45
C MET A 304 30.18 -7.89 18.56
N MET A 305 31.00 -7.84 17.49
CA MET A 305 32.36 -8.38 17.50
C MET A 305 33.27 -7.64 18.49
N GLN A 306 33.16 -6.31 18.59
CA GLN A 306 33.92 -5.51 19.57
C GLN A 306 33.62 -5.90 21.03
N ARG A 307 32.43 -6.47 21.29
CA ARG A 307 32.05 -7.00 22.61
C ARG A 307 32.26 -8.51 22.76
N ASN A 308 32.99 -9.13 21.84
CA ASN A 308 33.29 -10.56 21.83
C ASN A 308 32.04 -11.46 21.83
N LEU A 309 30.92 -10.99 21.27
CA LEU A 309 29.73 -11.83 21.07
C LEU A 309 29.97 -12.79 19.90
N GLN A 310 29.85 -14.09 20.17
CA GLN A 310 30.02 -15.15 19.16
C GLN A 310 28.71 -15.38 18.42
N PHE A 311 28.75 -15.41 17.09
CA PHE A 311 27.60 -15.75 16.25
C PHE A 311 28.06 -16.34 14.91
N ASP A 312 27.31 -17.31 14.40
CA ASP A 312 27.76 -18.09 13.23
C ASP A 312 27.32 -17.49 11.89
N SER A 313 26.29 -16.65 11.88
CA SER A 313 25.66 -16.20 10.63
C SER A 313 25.18 -14.76 10.64
N LEU A 314 25.15 -14.14 9.45
CA LEU A 314 24.52 -12.83 9.24
C LEU A 314 22.99 -12.87 9.45
N TYR A 315 22.38 -14.05 9.38
CA TYR A 315 20.96 -14.22 9.71
C TYR A 315 20.70 -13.90 11.19
N THR A 316 21.59 -14.32 12.09
CA THR A 316 21.52 -14.00 13.53
C THR A 316 21.56 -12.49 13.75
N VAL A 317 22.57 -11.81 13.19
CA VAL A 317 22.71 -10.35 13.32
C VAL A 317 21.50 -9.62 12.75
N ARG A 318 21.00 -10.07 11.59
CA ARG A 318 19.78 -9.52 11.00
C ARG A 318 18.56 -9.70 11.92
N SER A 319 18.39 -10.87 12.51
CA SER A 319 17.29 -11.17 13.42
C SER A 319 17.35 -10.28 14.66
N LEU A 320 18.54 -10.09 15.23
CA LEU A 320 18.74 -9.15 16.35
C LEU A 320 18.43 -7.71 15.94
N LYS A 321 18.90 -7.27 14.77
CA LYS A 321 18.57 -5.95 14.25
C LYS A 321 17.06 -5.74 14.10
N GLU A 322 16.35 -6.72 13.57
CA GLU A 322 14.91 -6.62 13.32
C GLU A 322 14.07 -6.66 14.61
N ASN A 323 14.57 -7.25 15.70
CA ASN A 323 13.81 -7.43 16.94
C ASN A 323 14.29 -6.55 18.12
N LEU A 324 15.55 -6.14 18.15
CA LEU A 324 16.13 -5.38 19.28
C LEU A 324 16.52 -3.94 18.93
N CYS A 325 16.87 -3.65 17.67
CA CYS A 325 17.32 -2.31 17.29
C CYS A 325 16.16 -1.33 17.10
N TYR A 326 16.44 -0.05 17.32
CA TYR A 326 15.50 1.05 17.17
C TYR A 326 16.26 2.35 16.84
N VAL A 327 15.55 3.44 16.63
CA VAL A 327 16.11 4.78 16.44
C VAL A 327 15.73 5.63 17.64
N ALA A 328 16.73 6.16 18.34
CA ALA A 328 16.50 7.10 19.44
C ALA A 328 16.03 8.47 18.88
N VAL A 329 14.99 9.04 19.49
CA VAL A 329 14.51 10.40 19.16
C VAL A 329 15.50 11.48 19.62
N ASP A 330 16.20 11.22 20.72
CA ASP A 330 17.29 12.03 21.23
C ASP A 330 18.47 11.11 21.53
N TYR A 331 19.47 11.11 20.64
CA TYR A 331 20.59 10.17 20.71
C TYR A 331 21.43 10.40 21.97
N GLU A 332 21.74 11.66 22.30
CA GLU A 332 22.59 12.01 23.45
C GLU A 332 21.90 11.64 24.77
N ALA A 333 20.60 11.93 24.90
CA ALA A 333 19.86 11.52 26.09
C ALA A 333 19.74 10.00 26.24
N GLU A 334 19.73 9.25 25.13
CA GLU A 334 19.65 7.78 25.15
C GLU A 334 20.97 7.14 25.60
N LEU A 335 22.13 7.77 25.35
CA LEU A 335 23.44 7.29 25.84
C LEU A 335 23.51 7.16 27.36
N CYS A 336 22.72 7.95 28.09
CA CYS A 336 22.67 7.95 29.55
C CYS A 336 21.73 6.88 30.14
N LYS A 337 20.97 6.14 29.32
CA LYS A 337 19.99 5.14 29.77
C LYS A 337 20.55 3.72 29.71
N ASP A 338 20.03 2.86 30.57
CA ASP A 338 20.23 1.42 30.40
C ASP A 338 19.31 0.90 29.29
N ALA A 339 19.92 0.60 28.13
CA ALA A 339 19.23 0.10 26.96
C ALA A 339 19.36 -1.43 26.82
N GLU A 340 19.70 -2.17 27.88
CA GLU A 340 19.84 -3.63 27.79
C GLU A 340 18.52 -4.32 27.36
N ALA A 341 18.60 -5.23 26.38
CA ALA A 341 17.54 -6.18 26.07
C ALA A 341 18.11 -7.44 25.41
N SER A 342 17.41 -8.55 25.64
CA SER A 342 17.78 -9.86 25.11
C SER A 342 16.75 -10.40 24.12
N TYR A 343 17.22 -11.16 23.15
CA TYR A 343 16.37 -11.86 22.19
C TYR A 343 16.94 -13.24 21.88
N GLU A 344 16.07 -14.24 21.83
CA GLU A 344 16.43 -15.59 21.43
C GLU A 344 16.35 -15.72 19.91
N VAL A 345 17.48 -16.02 19.28
CA VAL A 345 17.52 -16.36 17.86
C VAL A 345 17.43 -17.88 17.73
N ALA A 346 16.41 -18.36 17.01
CA ALA A 346 16.24 -19.78 16.73
C ALA A 346 17.55 -20.41 16.21
N ALA A 347 17.96 -21.53 16.82
CA ALA A 347 19.20 -22.25 16.56
C ALA A 347 20.53 -21.55 16.92
N ALA A 348 20.52 -20.28 17.35
CA ALA A 348 21.73 -19.55 17.78
C ALA A 348 21.71 -19.15 19.27
N GLY A 349 20.56 -19.24 19.95
CA GLY A 349 20.43 -18.99 21.37
C GLY A 349 20.18 -17.53 21.74
N TRP A 350 20.43 -17.18 23.01
CA TRP A 350 20.15 -15.86 23.57
C TRP A 350 21.29 -14.88 23.31
N PHE A 351 20.93 -13.68 22.87
CA PHE A 351 21.85 -12.56 22.72
C PHE A 351 21.33 -11.36 23.50
N THR A 352 22.23 -10.66 24.17
CA THR A 352 21.94 -9.41 24.88
C THR A 352 22.65 -8.26 24.21
N LEU A 353 21.89 -7.25 23.80
CA LEU A 353 22.40 -5.98 23.27
C LEU A 353 22.07 -4.85 24.25
N LYS A 354 22.93 -3.83 24.28
CA LYS A 354 22.81 -2.59 25.06
C LYS A 354 22.68 -1.41 24.10
N GLN A 355 23.69 -0.53 24.05
CA GLN A 355 23.69 0.68 23.23
C GLN A 355 23.71 0.38 21.72
N GLU A 356 24.16 -0.80 21.30
CA GLU A 356 24.18 -1.23 19.90
C GLU A 356 22.77 -1.19 19.28
N ARG A 357 21.74 -1.35 20.12
CA ARG A 357 20.33 -1.31 19.72
C ARG A 357 19.96 0.01 19.04
N PHE A 358 20.34 1.15 19.61
CA PHE A 358 20.03 2.46 19.02
C PHE A 358 21.18 3.03 18.19
N GLN A 359 22.43 2.70 18.52
CA GLN A 359 23.60 3.10 17.71
C GLN A 359 23.53 2.54 16.30
N THR A 360 22.98 1.33 16.12
CA THR A 360 22.74 0.77 14.79
C THR A 360 21.79 1.65 13.98
N GLY A 361 20.70 2.14 14.56
CA GLY A 361 19.78 3.05 13.89
C GLY A 361 20.38 4.43 13.61
N GLU A 362 21.29 4.90 14.47
CA GLU A 362 21.90 6.23 14.36
C GLU A 362 22.69 6.43 13.07
N ILE A 363 23.25 5.37 12.48
CA ILE A 363 23.98 5.50 11.20
C ILE A 363 23.10 5.97 10.03
N LEU A 364 21.76 5.90 10.17
CA LEU A 364 20.84 6.53 9.21
C LEU A 364 20.92 8.06 9.28
N PHE A 365 21.16 8.63 10.46
CA PHE A 365 21.22 10.08 10.69
C PHE A 365 22.66 10.58 10.67
N GLN A 366 23.58 9.82 11.25
CA GLN A 366 25.01 10.14 11.31
C GLN A 366 25.86 9.02 10.69
N PRO A 367 25.87 8.85 9.35
CA PRO A 367 26.61 7.77 8.69
C PRO A 367 28.12 7.74 9.02
N ARG A 368 28.69 8.88 9.42
CA ARG A 368 30.11 9.05 9.73
C ARG A 368 30.58 8.17 10.90
N ILE A 369 29.72 7.87 11.87
CA ILE A 369 30.10 7.01 13.02
C ILE A 369 30.42 5.58 12.59
N ALA A 370 29.91 5.15 11.44
CA ALA A 370 30.21 3.88 10.79
C ALA A 370 31.27 4.03 9.67
N GLY A 371 32.04 5.12 9.66
CA GLY A 371 33.06 5.40 8.64
C GLY A 371 32.51 5.71 7.24
N MET A 372 31.20 5.97 7.11
CA MET A 372 30.57 6.21 5.80
C MET A 372 30.59 7.71 5.45
N ARG A 373 31.08 8.02 4.24
CA ARG A 373 30.97 9.36 3.64
C ARG A 373 29.65 9.50 2.87
N ALA A 374 28.55 9.54 3.60
CA ALA A 374 27.20 9.71 3.06
C ALA A 374 26.45 10.80 3.81
N MET A 375 25.46 11.39 3.15
CA MET A 375 24.50 12.30 3.75
C MET A 375 23.58 11.53 4.72
N GLY A 376 23.16 12.18 5.80
CA GLY A 376 22.15 11.63 6.71
C GLY A 376 20.76 11.57 6.06
N LEU A 377 19.91 10.66 6.53
CA LEU A 377 18.56 10.45 6.03
C LEU A 377 17.72 11.73 6.08
N HIS A 378 17.68 12.37 7.25
CA HIS A 378 17.00 13.64 7.48
C HIS A 378 17.43 14.74 6.51
N GLN A 379 18.72 14.87 6.20
CA GLN A 379 19.24 15.84 5.24
C GLN A 379 18.76 15.53 3.81
N ALA A 380 18.79 14.26 3.39
CA ALA A 380 18.31 13.87 2.06
C ALA A 380 16.80 14.10 1.91
N VAL A 381 16.03 13.90 2.98
CA VAL A 381 14.59 14.16 2.98
C VAL A 381 14.31 15.67 2.98
N ALA A 382 15.03 16.46 3.76
CA ALA A 382 14.91 17.93 3.76
C ALA A 382 15.20 18.51 2.37
N LEU A 383 16.28 18.07 1.73
CA LEU A 383 16.65 18.50 0.38
C LEU A 383 15.53 18.20 -0.64
N CYS A 384 14.95 16.99 -0.59
CA CYS A 384 13.84 16.62 -1.46
C CYS A 384 12.59 17.49 -1.20
N VAL A 385 12.29 17.81 0.08
CA VAL A 385 11.18 18.68 0.45
C VAL A 385 11.38 20.09 -0.11
N GLU A 386 12.57 20.66 0.00
CA GLU A 386 12.92 21.97 -0.55
C GLU A 386 12.80 21.99 -2.07
N HIS A 387 13.32 20.97 -2.76
CA HIS A 387 13.15 20.83 -4.21
C HIS A 387 11.68 20.73 -4.61
N CYS A 388 10.86 19.99 -3.86
CA CYS A 388 9.42 19.88 -4.12
C CYS A 388 8.71 21.23 -3.95
N HIS A 389 9.07 21.98 -2.91
CA HIS A 389 8.51 23.30 -2.62
C HIS A 389 8.86 24.29 -3.74
N ALA A 390 10.13 24.36 -4.15
CA ALA A 390 10.60 25.28 -5.18
C ALA A 390 10.06 24.97 -6.59
N ALA A 391 9.62 23.74 -6.86
CA ALA A 391 9.16 23.33 -8.18
C ALA A 391 7.73 23.77 -8.53
N GLU A 392 6.93 24.23 -7.55
CA GLU A 392 5.57 24.79 -7.74
C GLU A 392 4.66 23.98 -8.69
N LEU A 393 4.69 22.64 -8.54
CA LEU A 393 4.09 21.71 -9.52
C LEU A 393 2.57 21.51 -9.40
N SER A 394 1.94 22.03 -8.35
CA SER A 394 0.55 21.76 -8.00
C SER A 394 -0.06 22.97 -7.30
N ALA A 395 -1.37 23.19 -7.50
CA ALA A 395 -2.12 24.21 -6.77
C ALA A 395 -2.21 23.89 -5.25
N ASP A 396 -2.19 22.60 -4.90
CA ASP A 396 -1.96 22.18 -3.51
C ASP A 396 -0.45 22.23 -3.23
N GLU A 397 0.00 23.31 -2.61
CA GLU A 397 1.39 23.51 -2.20
C GLU A 397 1.83 22.55 -1.06
N SER A 398 0.93 21.75 -0.50
CA SER A 398 1.21 20.83 0.60
C SER A 398 1.36 19.36 0.17
N TRP A 399 1.27 19.06 -1.12
CA TRP A 399 1.24 17.67 -1.64
C TRP A 399 2.44 16.82 -1.18
N PHE A 400 3.61 17.44 -0.98
CA PHE A 400 4.86 16.80 -0.56
C PHE A 400 5.00 16.67 0.97
N LYS A 401 4.19 17.37 1.77
CA LYS A 401 4.27 17.39 3.24
C LYS A 401 3.94 16.04 3.88
N THR A 402 3.36 15.10 3.12
CA THR A 402 3.18 13.72 3.56
C THR A 402 4.35 12.86 3.11
N ILE A 403 5.17 12.45 4.07
CA ILE A 403 6.33 11.57 3.88
C ILE A 403 5.93 10.16 4.31
N VAL A 404 6.07 9.19 3.42
CA VAL A 404 5.74 7.78 3.68
C VAL A 404 7.03 6.95 3.72
N LEU A 405 7.27 6.30 4.85
CA LEU A 405 8.39 5.39 5.01
C LEU A 405 8.08 4.04 4.36
N ALA A 406 9.08 3.45 3.71
CA ALA A 406 8.96 2.16 3.03
C ALA A 406 10.26 1.34 3.16
N GLY A 407 10.13 0.01 3.08
CA GLY A 407 11.26 -0.92 3.19
C GLY A 407 11.41 -1.54 4.58
N GLY A 408 12.21 -2.60 4.67
CA GLY A 408 12.34 -3.39 5.90
C GLY A 408 12.99 -2.62 7.05
N SER A 409 14.09 -1.93 6.78
CA SER A 409 14.76 -1.13 7.82
C SER A 409 14.01 0.16 8.18
N ALA A 410 13.01 0.56 7.38
CA ALA A 410 12.12 1.64 7.74
C ALA A 410 11.10 1.26 8.84
N CYS A 411 11.07 -0.01 9.24
CA CYS A 411 10.26 -0.51 10.34
C CYS A 411 10.95 -0.37 11.71
N LEU A 412 12.15 0.20 11.77
CA LEU A 412 12.83 0.45 13.05
C LEU A 412 11.95 1.39 13.91
N PRO A 413 11.63 1.01 15.16
CA PRO A 413 10.87 1.87 16.07
C PRO A 413 11.55 3.23 16.28
N GLY A 414 10.78 4.30 16.44
CA GLY A 414 11.28 5.66 16.67
C GLY A 414 11.79 6.40 15.43
N LEU A 415 11.93 5.72 14.28
CA LEU A 415 12.37 6.34 13.03
C LEU A 415 11.43 7.46 12.53
N PRO A 416 10.09 7.31 12.51
CA PRO A 416 9.20 8.38 12.10
C PRO A 416 9.31 9.63 12.98
N GLU A 417 9.38 9.44 14.30
CA GLU A 417 9.43 10.51 15.30
C GLU A 417 10.75 11.26 15.21
N ARG A 418 11.87 10.53 15.15
CA ARG A 418 13.20 11.12 14.96
C ARG A 418 13.27 11.90 13.65
N LEU A 419 12.85 11.30 12.53
CA LEU A 419 12.89 11.99 11.24
C LEU A 419 12.02 13.25 11.25
N LYS A 420 10.83 13.20 11.83
CA LYS A 420 9.97 14.37 11.96
C LYS A 420 10.65 15.47 12.78
N LYS A 421 11.25 15.14 13.93
CA LYS A 421 12.00 16.10 14.78
C LYS A 421 13.11 16.78 13.98
N GLU A 422 13.94 16.00 13.30
CA GLU A 422 15.06 16.52 12.49
C GLU A 422 14.58 17.44 11.36
N LEU A 423 13.49 17.09 10.67
CA LEU A 423 12.94 17.92 9.60
C LEU A 423 12.42 19.27 10.10
N HIS A 424 11.84 19.33 11.31
CA HIS A 424 11.43 20.61 11.91
C HIS A 424 12.62 21.49 12.30
N HIS A 425 13.78 20.90 12.56
CA HIS A 425 15.00 21.65 12.83
C HIS A 425 15.71 22.13 11.56
N LEU A 426 15.66 21.34 10.48
CA LEU A 426 16.36 21.65 9.23
C LEU A 426 15.60 22.60 8.30
N LEU A 427 14.27 22.52 8.27
CA LEU A 427 13.44 23.26 7.32
C LEU A 427 12.89 24.56 7.93
N ALA A 428 12.63 25.55 7.09
CA ALA A 428 11.93 26.77 7.51
C ALA A 428 10.52 26.43 8.08
N PRO A 429 10.03 27.14 9.12
CA PRO A 429 8.73 26.84 9.74
C PRO A 429 7.56 26.76 8.75
N SER A 430 7.49 27.64 7.76
CA SER A 430 6.45 27.63 6.71
C SER A 430 6.37 26.32 5.91
N ILE A 431 7.52 25.65 5.73
CA ILE A 431 7.64 24.38 5.03
C ILE A 431 7.44 23.21 6.00
N ALA A 432 8.07 23.28 7.17
CA ALA A 432 8.04 22.24 8.20
C ALA A 432 6.63 22.01 8.79
N ASP A 433 5.86 23.09 8.95
CA ASP A 433 4.54 23.04 9.55
C ASP A 433 3.59 22.16 8.71
N GLY A 434 2.99 21.18 9.36
CA GLY A 434 2.10 20.21 8.72
C GLY A 434 2.80 18.99 8.09
N ILE A 435 4.13 18.88 8.18
CA ILE A 435 4.84 17.66 7.78
C ILE A 435 4.36 16.47 8.63
N ARG A 436 3.97 15.40 7.93
CA ARG A 436 3.60 14.12 8.52
C ARG A 436 4.54 13.03 8.00
N VAL A 437 5.15 12.30 8.92
CA VAL A 437 5.94 11.10 8.61
C VAL A 437 5.11 9.88 8.98
N ILE A 438 4.72 9.10 7.97
CA ILE A 438 3.90 7.90 8.12
C ILE A 438 4.83 6.68 8.10
N PRO A 439 4.83 5.82 9.15
CA PRO A 439 5.59 4.57 9.14
C PRO A 439 5.08 3.62 8.05
N PRO A 440 5.81 2.56 7.68
CA PRO A 440 5.34 1.61 6.68
C PRO A 440 4.05 0.92 7.17
N PRO A 441 2.88 1.17 6.55
CA PRO A 441 1.57 0.76 7.09
C PRO A 441 1.39 -0.77 7.18
N TYR A 442 2.14 -1.51 6.35
CA TYR A 442 2.17 -2.98 6.36
C TYR A 442 3.60 -3.49 6.53
N GLY A 443 4.42 -2.74 7.30
CA GLY A 443 5.83 -3.05 7.54
C GLY A 443 6.62 -3.21 6.24
N ALA A 444 7.51 -4.21 6.23
CA ALA A 444 8.33 -4.56 5.07
C ALA A 444 7.51 -5.01 3.83
N ASN A 445 6.21 -5.29 3.98
CA ASN A 445 5.31 -5.74 2.92
C ASN A 445 4.50 -4.59 2.29
N SER A 446 4.74 -3.32 2.66
CA SER A 446 3.94 -2.17 2.19
C SER A 446 3.85 -2.08 0.65
N ALA A 447 4.95 -2.26 -0.09
CA ALA A 447 4.91 -2.28 -1.55
C ALA A 447 4.08 -3.45 -2.11
N TRP A 448 4.20 -4.65 -1.51
CA TRP A 448 3.37 -5.81 -1.87
C TRP A 448 1.88 -5.53 -1.61
N TYR A 449 1.54 -4.87 -0.50
CA TYR A 449 0.16 -4.50 -0.19
C TYR A 449 -0.39 -3.45 -1.18
N GLY A 450 0.43 -2.49 -1.60
CA GLY A 450 0.07 -1.57 -2.68
C GLY A 450 -0.27 -2.29 -3.99
N ALA A 451 0.49 -3.35 -4.33
CA ALA A 451 0.18 -4.20 -5.48
C ALA A 451 -1.12 -5.00 -5.27
N LYS A 452 -1.41 -5.42 -4.03
CA LYS A 452 -2.69 -6.03 -3.66
C LYS A 452 -3.87 -5.09 -3.90
N LEU A 453 -3.74 -3.80 -3.62
CA LEU A 453 -4.80 -2.83 -3.93
C LEU A 453 -5.10 -2.78 -5.42
N LEU A 454 -4.06 -2.70 -6.26
CA LEU A 454 -4.20 -2.66 -7.72
C LEU A 454 -4.78 -3.96 -8.29
N GLY A 455 -4.26 -5.12 -7.87
CA GLY A 455 -4.71 -6.43 -8.34
C GLY A 455 -6.15 -6.80 -7.96
N ASN A 456 -6.79 -6.01 -7.09
CA ASN A 456 -8.17 -6.20 -6.67
C ASN A 456 -9.11 -5.08 -7.11
N LEU A 457 -8.65 -4.11 -7.90
CA LEU A 457 -9.54 -3.09 -8.45
C LEU A 457 -10.66 -3.75 -9.26
N SER A 458 -11.85 -3.17 -9.19
CA SER A 458 -12.99 -3.54 -10.02
C SER A 458 -12.71 -3.48 -11.53
N THR A 459 -11.76 -2.64 -11.96
CA THR A 459 -11.32 -2.47 -13.35
C THR A 459 -10.08 -3.29 -13.70
N PHE A 460 -9.52 -4.04 -12.76
CA PHE A 460 -8.34 -4.88 -13.02
C PHE A 460 -8.74 -6.08 -13.90
N PRO A 461 -7.95 -6.45 -14.94
CA PRO A 461 -6.63 -5.92 -15.32
C PRO A 461 -6.63 -4.71 -16.27
N ASN A 462 -7.78 -4.30 -16.79
CA ASN A 462 -7.88 -3.43 -17.98
C ASN A 462 -7.20 -2.06 -17.86
N SER A 463 -7.29 -1.39 -16.70
CA SER A 463 -6.79 -0.01 -16.56
C SER A 463 -5.28 0.09 -16.25
N TRP A 464 -4.66 -0.98 -15.74
CA TRP A 464 -3.30 -0.94 -15.21
C TRP A 464 -2.32 -1.87 -15.91
N CYS A 465 -2.82 -2.89 -16.61
CA CYS A 465 -2.00 -3.88 -17.27
C CYS A 465 -1.75 -3.55 -18.73
N ILE A 466 -0.63 -4.06 -19.25
CA ILE A 466 -0.37 -4.18 -20.68
C ILE A 466 -0.56 -5.65 -21.06
N THR A 467 -1.21 -5.91 -22.18
CA THR A 467 -1.37 -7.24 -22.77
C THR A 467 -0.23 -7.57 -23.74
N LYS A 468 -0.01 -8.85 -24.02
CA LYS A 468 0.99 -9.31 -25.02
C LYS A 468 0.74 -8.69 -26.41
N LYS A 469 -0.52 -8.47 -26.78
CA LYS A 469 -0.91 -7.85 -28.06
C LYS A 469 -0.47 -6.39 -28.13
N GLU A 470 -0.73 -5.62 -27.07
CA GLU A 470 -0.33 -4.21 -26.98
C GLU A 470 1.18 -4.02 -26.89
N PHE A 471 1.89 -4.91 -26.18
CA PHE A 471 3.34 -4.88 -26.13
C PHE A 471 3.97 -5.09 -27.51
N ARG A 472 3.48 -6.07 -28.27
CA ARG A 472 3.94 -6.34 -29.65
C ARG A 472 3.64 -5.18 -30.61
N SER A 473 2.49 -4.53 -30.49
CA SER A 473 2.15 -3.40 -31.37
C SER A 473 3.00 -2.16 -31.07
N LYS A 474 3.32 -1.89 -29.79
CA LYS A 474 4.26 -0.82 -29.40
C LYS A 474 5.67 -1.09 -29.90
N ALA A 475 6.18 -2.32 -29.76
CA ALA A 475 7.49 -2.70 -30.26
C ALA A 475 7.62 -2.48 -31.78
N ARG A 476 6.58 -2.80 -32.54
CA ARG A 476 6.53 -2.56 -34.00
C ARG A 476 6.54 -1.07 -34.37
N ARG A 477 5.89 -0.20 -33.59
CA ARG A 477 5.91 1.25 -33.84
C ARG A 477 7.27 1.89 -33.56
N ASN A 478 8.05 1.33 -32.65
CA ASN A 478 9.42 1.79 -32.36
C ASN A 478 10.49 1.27 -33.33
N ILE A 479 10.13 0.40 -34.30
CA ILE A 479 11.05 -0.15 -35.31
C ILE A 479 10.97 0.65 -36.64
N VAL A 480 10.13 1.69 -36.72
CA VAL A 480 9.87 2.45 -37.97
C VAL A 480 10.51 3.85 -37.99
N TRP A 481 11.35 4.22 -37.03
CA TRP A 481 12.09 5.49 -37.05
C TRP A 481 13.52 5.34 -36.56
#